data_AF-A0A6B3M5X2-F1
#
_entry.id   AF-A0A6B3M5X2-F1
#
_cell.length_a   1.000
_cell.length_b   1.000
_cell.length_c   1.000
_cell.angle_alpha   90.00
_cell.angle_beta   90.00
_cell.angle_gamma   90.00
#
_symmetry.space_group_name_H-M   'P 1'
#
loop_
_entity.id
_entity.type
_entity.pdbx_description
1 polymer ?
#
loop_
_entity_poly.entity_id
_entity_poly.type
_entity_poly.pdbx_seq_one_letter_code
_entity_poly.pdbx_strand_id
1 'polypeptide(L)'
;MNYDMKSFPDCEEHRYDKSIVLKENQSKITLKNPKGLDILVITVDGCAIKEGLRCDYVVIPNLDSEIYIELKGRDISHAIKQLENSIKILSDDSKKKRKICFIISSRCPKMSTEIQKFKKNFKRDYNATLTIKNINYTHNV
;
A
#
# COMPACT_ATOMS: atom_id res chain seq x y z
N MET A 1 0.34 18.02 -13.36
CA MET A 1 -0.22 16.73 -13.79
C MET A 1 -1.57 16.61 -13.11
N ASN A 2 -2.65 16.57 -13.87
CA ASN A 2 -3.99 16.36 -13.31
C ASN A 2 -4.15 14.85 -13.13
N TYR A 3 -4.14 14.40 -11.89
CA TYR A 3 -4.48 13.04 -11.54
C TYR A 3 -6.01 12.96 -11.57
N ASP A 4 -6.60 12.16 -12.46
CA ASP A 4 -8.00 11.73 -12.35
C ASP A 4 -8.14 10.71 -11.19
N MET A 5 -7.72 11.13 -9.98
CA MET A 5 -7.86 10.39 -8.74
C MET A 5 -8.96 11.01 -7.89
N LYS A 6 -9.67 10.18 -7.11
CA LYS A 6 -10.40 10.70 -5.95
C LYS A 6 -9.42 11.46 -5.05
N SER A 7 -9.66 12.75 -4.86
CA SER A 7 -8.87 13.57 -3.94
C SER A 7 -9.41 13.46 -2.52
N PHE A 8 -8.50 13.37 -1.57
CA PHE A 8 -8.73 13.36 -0.12
C PHE A 8 -7.89 14.47 0.52
N PRO A 9 -8.25 15.76 0.37
CA PRO A 9 -7.36 16.88 0.67
C PRO A 9 -6.80 16.87 2.09
N ASP A 10 -7.62 16.49 3.07
CA ASP A 10 -7.22 16.45 4.49
C ASP A 10 -6.37 15.23 4.86
N CYS A 11 -6.19 14.29 3.93
CA CYS A 11 -5.49 13.01 4.10
C CYS A 11 -4.27 12.87 3.19
N GLU A 12 -4.03 13.87 2.35
CA GLU A 12 -3.03 13.89 1.29
C GLU A 12 -1.80 14.72 1.70
N GLU A 13 -0.62 14.14 1.53
CA GLU A 13 0.66 14.81 1.79
C GLU A 13 1.61 14.60 0.60
N HIS A 14 2.04 15.69 -0.04
CA HIS A 14 3.09 15.65 -1.06
C HIS A 14 4.47 15.59 -0.41
N ARG A 15 5.27 14.58 -0.80
CA ARG A 15 6.59 14.30 -0.24
C ARG A 15 7.65 14.28 -1.32
N TYR A 16 8.76 14.97 -1.07
CA TYR A 16 9.94 15.02 -1.94
C TYR A 16 11.19 14.44 -1.26
N ASP A 17 11.04 13.97 -0.01
CA ASP A 17 12.14 13.43 0.79
C ASP A 17 12.84 12.28 0.06
N LYS A 18 14.17 12.22 0.18
CA LYS A 18 14.95 11.09 -0.36
C LYS A 18 14.58 9.74 0.30
N SER A 19 13.90 9.79 1.44
CA SER A 19 13.54 8.62 2.25
C SER A 19 12.25 8.91 3.02
N ILE A 20 11.12 8.42 2.51
CA ILE A 20 9.81 8.54 3.17
C ILE A 20 9.62 7.34 4.08
N VAL A 21 9.31 7.57 5.36
CA VAL A 21 9.15 6.51 6.36
C VAL A 21 7.70 6.45 6.82
N LEU A 22 7.06 5.31 6.60
CA LEU A 22 5.72 5.01 7.10
C LEU A 22 5.82 3.92 8.17
N LYS A 23 5.20 4.15 9.33
CA LYS A 23 5.32 3.27 10.49
C LYS A 23 4.01 3.16 11.25
N GLU A 24 3.77 1.99 11.83
CA GLU A 24 2.77 1.76 12.86
C GLU A 24 3.38 0.82 13.91
N ASN A 25 3.37 1.24 15.18
CA ASN A 25 4.01 0.50 16.26
C ASN A 25 5.47 0.16 15.91
N GLN A 26 5.79 -1.13 15.83
CA GLN A 26 7.11 -1.65 15.45
C GLN A 26 7.28 -1.93 13.94
N SER A 27 6.19 -1.94 13.17
CA SER A 27 6.20 -2.22 11.73
C SER A 27 6.46 -0.94 10.94
N LYS A 28 7.40 -0.99 10.00
CA LYS A 28 7.88 0.15 9.22
C LYS A 28 8.25 -0.24 7.80
N ILE A 29 7.87 0.62 6.86
CA ILE A 29 8.40 0.64 5.50
C ILE A 29 9.09 1.96 5.21
N THR A 30 10.22 1.90 4.51
CA THR A 30 10.95 3.07 4.00
C THR A 30 10.91 3.05 2.48
N LEU A 31 10.32 4.09 1.89
CA LEU A 31 10.31 4.33 0.45
C LEU A 31 11.50 5.23 0.11
N LYS A 32 12.47 4.69 -0.63
CA LYS A 32 13.62 5.43 -1.13
C LYS A 32 13.25 6.13 -2.42
N ASN A 33 13.33 7.46 -2.40
CA ASN A 33 13.04 8.34 -3.52
C ASN A 33 14.34 9.09 -3.90
N PRO A 34 15.37 8.40 -4.42
CA PRO A 34 16.68 9.01 -4.66
C PRO A 34 16.61 10.17 -5.65
N LYS A 35 15.60 10.19 -6.53
CA LYS A 35 15.38 11.25 -7.52
C LYS A 35 14.64 12.46 -6.95
N GLY A 36 14.05 12.39 -5.76
CA GLY A 36 13.25 13.48 -5.19
C GLY A 36 11.99 13.75 -6.01
N LEU A 37 11.37 12.69 -6.53
CA LEU A 37 10.07 12.77 -7.22
C LEU A 37 9.01 13.33 -6.27
N ASP A 38 8.01 13.98 -6.85
CA ASP A 38 6.78 14.32 -6.13
C ASP A 38 5.98 13.04 -5.86
N ILE A 39 5.89 12.65 -4.60
CA ILE A 39 5.17 11.46 -4.17
C ILE A 39 4.00 11.89 -3.31
N LEU A 40 2.77 11.57 -3.75
CA LEU A 40 1.58 11.74 -2.93
C LEU A 40 1.46 10.56 -1.96
N VAL A 41 1.39 10.88 -0.67
CA VAL A 41 1.10 9.93 0.41
C VAL A 41 -0.30 10.21 0.93
N ILE A 42 -1.14 9.19 0.96
CA ILE A 42 -2.51 9.25 1.45
C ILE A 42 -2.60 8.42 2.73
N THR A 43 -2.95 9.06 3.83
CA THR A 43 -3.34 8.35 5.05
C THR A 43 -4.75 7.82 4.88
N VAL A 44 -4.92 6.50 4.98
CA VAL A 44 -6.19 5.84 4.67
C VAL A 44 -6.96 5.52 5.95
N ASP A 45 -6.36 4.78 6.88
CA ASP A 45 -7.04 4.39 8.11
C ASP A 45 -7.38 5.61 8.99
N GLY A 46 -8.67 5.79 9.25
CA GLY A 46 -9.19 6.89 10.08
C GLY A 46 -9.23 8.24 9.37
N CYS A 47 -8.80 8.32 8.10
CA CYS A 47 -8.82 9.54 7.30
C CYS A 47 -9.59 9.36 5.98
N ALA A 48 -8.94 8.88 4.91
CA ALA A 48 -9.59 8.73 3.61
C ALA A 48 -10.73 7.69 3.64
N ILE A 49 -10.59 6.65 4.47
CA ILE A 49 -11.64 5.67 4.75
C ILE A 49 -11.84 5.56 6.27
N LYS A 50 -13.01 6.01 6.74
CA LYS A 50 -13.33 6.07 8.18
C LYS A 50 -13.82 4.75 8.77
N GLU A 51 -14.47 3.90 7.96
CA GLU A 51 -15.11 2.66 8.40
C GLU A 51 -14.87 1.50 7.43
N GLY A 52 -15.04 0.26 7.90
CA GLY A 52 -14.86 -0.96 7.10
C GLY A 52 -13.41 -1.44 7.04
N LEU A 53 -13.10 -2.34 6.11
CA LEU A 53 -11.72 -2.85 5.95
C LEU A 53 -10.88 -1.87 5.14
N ARG A 54 -9.79 -1.35 5.69
CA ARG A 54 -8.90 -0.45 4.95
C ARG A 54 -7.45 -0.67 5.36
N CYS A 55 -6.52 -0.36 4.46
CA CYS A 55 -5.10 -0.33 4.80
C CYS A 55 -4.71 1.00 5.41
N ASP A 56 -3.46 1.11 5.87
CA ASP A 56 -3.00 2.30 6.60
C ASP A 56 -2.65 3.43 5.64
N TYR A 57 -1.98 3.11 4.53
CA TYR A 57 -1.50 4.10 3.57
C TYR A 57 -1.67 3.67 2.12
N VAL A 58 -1.85 4.67 1.26
CA VAL A 58 -1.67 4.56 -0.20
C VAL A 58 -0.62 5.58 -0.63
N VAL A 59 0.28 5.17 -1.51
CA VAL A 59 1.34 6.04 -2.06
C VAL A 59 1.30 6.04 -3.57
N ILE A 60 1.30 7.22 -4.17
CA ILE A 60 1.21 7.44 -5.61
C ILE A 60 2.50 8.12 -6.09
N PRO A 61 3.46 7.34 -6.59
CA PRO A 61 4.72 7.91 -7.08
C PRO A 61 4.64 8.48 -8.51
N ASN A 62 3.62 8.11 -9.28
CA ASN A 62 3.33 8.61 -10.63
C ASN A 62 1.91 8.19 -11.06
N LEU A 63 1.47 8.66 -12.22
CA LEU A 63 0.13 8.42 -12.75
C LEU A 63 -0.20 6.94 -13.01
N ASP A 64 0.80 6.10 -13.25
CA ASP A 64 0.62 4.71 -13.70
C ASP A 64 0.75 3.68 -12.57
N SER A 65 1.10 4.11 -11.35
CA SER A 65 1.35 3.20 -10.25
C SER A 65 0.84 3.66 -8.90
N GLU A 66 0.40 2.68 -8.12
CA GLU A 66 -0.13 2.86 -6.77
C GLU A 66 0.54 1.85 -5.84
N ILE A 67 0.86 2.25 -4.62
CA ILE A 67 1.45 1.40 -3.60
C ILE A 67 0.51 1.36 -2.39
N TYR A 68 -0.05 0.20 -2.08
CA TYR A 68 -0.92 -0.01 -0.92
C TYR A 68 -0.13 -0.66 0.21
N ILE A 69 -0.22 -0.09 1.41
CA ILE A 69 0.65 -0.47 2.53
C ILE A 69 -0.21 -0.76 3.76
N GLU A 70 -0.02 -1.97 4.28
CA GLU A 70 -0.54 -2.42 5.56
C GLU A 70 0.62 -2.69 6.52
N LEU A 71 0.55 -2.14 7.73
CA LEU A 71 1.51 -2.26 8.81
C LEU A 71 0.78 -2.93 9.99
N LYS A 72 1.03 -4.21 10.26
CA LYS A 72 0.28 -4.97 11.28
C LYS A 72 1.19 -5.68 12.26
N GLY A 73 0.62 -6.16 13.35
CA GLY A 73 1.31 -7.06 14.28
C GLY A 73 1.33 -8.52 13.82
N ARG A 74 0.18 -9.09 13.42
CA ARG A 74 0.11 -10.55 13.19
C ARG A 74 -0.84 -11.03 12.11
N ASP A 75 -2.04 -10.47 12.00
CA ASP A 75 -3.11 -11.06 11.17
C ASP A 75 -2.95 -10.74 9.68
N ILE A 76 -2.30 -11.65 8.95
CA ILE A 76 -2.04 -11.52 7.52
C ILE A 76 -3.31 -11.70 6.69
N SER A 77 -4.20 -12.62 7.04
CA SER A 77 -5.42 -12.86 6.24
C SER A 77 -6.36 -11.66 6.32
N HIS A 78 -6.43 -11.00 7.48
CA HIS A 78 -7.14 -9.74 7.62
C HIS A 78 -6.46 -8.60 6.84
N ALA A 79 -5.15 -8.47 6.92
CA ALA A 79 -4.36 -7.51 6.15
C ALA A 79 -4.57 -7.62 4.62
N ILE A 80 -4.68 -8.85 4.11
CA ILE A 80 -4.97 -9.07 2.69
C ILE A 80 -6.35 -8.52 2.31
N LYS A 81 -7.37 -8.73 3.16
CA LYS A 81 -8.73 -8.21 2.92
C LYS A 81 -8.77 -6.68 2.99
N GLN A 82 -7.99 -6.07 3.88
CA GLN A 82 -7.86 -4.61 3.98
C GLN A 82 -7.26 -4.01 2.71
N LEU A 83 -6.17 -4.59 2.20
CA LEU A 83 -5.58 -4.18 0.92
C LEU A 83 -6.57 -4.34 -0.23
N GLU A 84 -7.25 -5.49 -0.31
CA GLU A 84 -8.24 -5.75 -1.37
C GLU A 84 -9.38 -4.73 -1.34
N ASN A 85 -9.94 -4.44 -0.17
CA ASN A 85 -11.03 -3.48 -0.06
C ASN A 85 -10.59 -2.04 -0.38
N SER A 86 -9.38 -1.66 0.04
CA SER A 86 -8.82 -0.34 -0.26
C SER A 86 -8.62 -0.14 -1.76
N ILE A 87 -8.10 -1.15 -2.47
CA ILE A 87 -7.96 -1.11 -3.94
C ILE A 87 -9.32 -0.90 -4.61
N LYS A 88 -10.37 -1.60 -4.15
CA LYS A 88 -11.73 -1.47 -4.71
C LYS A 88 -12.33 -0.07 -4.51
N ILE A 89 -12.00 0.59 -3.40
CA ILE A 89 -12.58 1.91 -3.04
C ILE A 89 -11.80 3.06 -3.68
N LEU A 90 -10.47 2.96 -3.68
CA LEU A 90 -9.55 4.08 -3.94
C LEU A 90 -8.92 4.07 -5.34
N SER A 91 -8.75 2.91 -5.98
CA SER A 91 -8.13 2.87 -7.30
C SER A 91 -9.12 3.30 -8.38
N ASP A 92 -8.71 4.26 -9.22
CA ASP A 92 -9.56 4.73 -10.33
C ASP A 92 -9.65 3.69 -11.46
N ASP A 93 -8.57 2.92 -11.67
CA ASP A 93 -8.57 1.77 -12.57
C ASP A 93 -7.85 0.60 -11.90
N SER A 94 -8.66 -0.19 -11.19
CA SER A 94 -8.18 -1.35 -10.44
C SER A 94 -7.48 -2.40 -11.31
N LYS A 95 -7.75 -2.49 -12.63
CA LYS A 95 -7.19 -3.51 -13.52
C LYS A 95 -6.03 -3.04 -14.40
N LYS A 96 -5.98 -1.76 -14.80
CA LYS A 96 -4.89 -1.25 -15.65
C LYS A 96 -3.71 -0.75 -14.85
N LYS A 97 -3.92 0.13 -13.87
CA LYS A 97 -2.83 0.74 -13.10
C LYS A 97 -2.02 -0.33 -12.36
N ARG A 98 -0.70 -0.21 -12.41
CA ARG A 98 0.21 -1.15 -11.73
C ARG A 98 0.11 -0.95 -10.23
N LYS A 99 -0.13 -2.02 -9.47
CA LYS A 99 -0.21 -1.94 -8.01
C LYS A 99 0.91 -2.73 -7.35
N ILE A 100 1.48 -2.16 -6.30
CA ILE A 100 2.38 -2.88 -5.39
C ILE A 100 1.72 -2.88 -4.02
N CYS A 101 1.56 -4.05 -3.43
CA CYS A 101 0.95 -4.19 -2.12
C CYS A 101 1.98 -4.72 -1.12
N PHE A 102 2.12 -4.03 0.01
CA PHE A 102 2.99 -4.44 1.10
C PHE A 102 2.17 -4.76 2.35
N ILE A 103 2.50 -5.89 2.97
CA ILE A 103 2.13 -6.17 4.36
C ILE A 103 3.43 -6.25 5.15
N ILE A 104 3.64 -5.31 6.06
CA ILE A 104 4.76 -5.32 7.00
C ILE A 104 4.24 -5.83 8.34
N SER A 105 4.68 -7.01 8.74
CA SER A 105 4.18 -7.69 9.94
C SER A 105 5.30 -8.06 10.89
N SER A 106 5.07 -7.97 12.20
CA SER A 106 6.04 -8.50 13.18
C SER A 106 6.11 -10.02 13.16
N ARG A 107 5.06 -10.69 12.69
CA ARG A 107 5.08 -12.12 12.34
C ARG A 107 4.91 -12.32 10.84
N CYS A 108 6.00 -12.71 10.19
CA CYS A 108 5.91 -13.22 8.83
C CYS A 108 5.57 -14.71 8.84
N PRO A 109 4.41 -15.13 8.32
CA PRO A 109 4.17 -16.54 8.09
C PRO A 109 5.19 -17.09 7.08
N LYS A 110 5.54 -18.37 7.24
CA LYS A 110 6.24 -19.12 6.19
C LYS A 110 5.39 -19.05 4.91
N MET A 111 6.04 -19.05 3.75
CA MET A 111 5.34 -19.08 2.47
C MET A 111 4.36 -20.26 2.44
N SER A 112 3.07 -19.97 2.50
CA SER A 112 2.01 -20.98 2.45
C SER A 112 1.39 -21.03 1.05
N THR A 113 0.71 -22.14 0.74
CA THR A 113 -0.10 -22.26 -0.49
C THR A 113 -1.19 -21.20 -0.57
N GLU A 114 -1.74 -20.79 0.59
CA GLU A 114 -2.72 -19.72 0.69
C GLU A 114 -2.15 -18.36 0.27
N ILE A 115 -0.95 -18.00 0.75
CA ILE A 115 -0.26 -16.75 0.36
C ILE A 115 0.03 -16.74 -1.14
N GLN A 116 0.43 -17.88 -1.70
CA GLN A 116 0.65 -18.00 -3.16
C GLN A 116 -0.64 -17.80 -3.95
N LYS A 117 -1.76 -18.37 -3.46
CA LYS A 117 -3.09 -18.15 -4.05
C LYS A 117 -3.49 -16.68 -4.02
N PHE A 118 -3.26 -15.99 -2.89
CA PHE A 118 -3.54 -14.56 -2.80
C PHE A 118 -2.69 -13.73 -3.76
N LYS A 119 -1.38 -14.00 -3.87
CA LYS A 119 -0.52 -13.33 -4.85
C LYS A 119 -1.03 -13.50 -6.28
N LYS A 120 -1.44 -14.73 -6.64
CA LYS A 120 -2.01 -15.02 -7.96
C LYS A 120 -3.32 -14.25 -8.20
N ASN A 121 -4.22 -14.24 -7.23
CA ASN A 121 -5.48 -13.52 -7.31
C ASN A 121 -5.26 -12.01 -7.43
N PHE A 122 -4.39 -11.42 -6.60
CA PHE A 122 -4.04 -10.00 -6.68
C PHE A 122 -3.49 -9.60 -8.05
N LYS A 123 -2.63 -10.44 -8.63
CA LYS A 123 -2.09 -10.17 -9.96
C LYS A 123 -3.16 -10.23 -11.04
N ARG A 124 -4.04 -11.23 -10.98
CA ARG A 124 -5.13 -11.44 -11.96
C ARG A 124 -6.22 -10.36 -11.86
N ASP A 125 -6.63 -10.05 -10.64
CA ASP A 125 -7.86 -9.27 -10.40
C ASP A 125 -7.57 -7.77 -10.32
N TYR A 126 -6.34 -7.38 -9.94
CA TYR A 126 -5.98 -5.98 -9.63
C TYR A 126 -4.67 -5.49 -10.28
N ASN A 127 -4.04 -6.27 -11.16
CA ASN A 127 -2.68 -6.00 -11.66
C ASN A 127 -1.68 -5.70 -10.52
N ALA A 128 -1.86 -6.38 -9.38
CA ALA A 128 -1.17 -6.08 -8.14
C ALA A 128 -0.13 -7.14 -7.78
N THR A 129 1.06 -6.70 -7.37
CA THR A 129 2.09 -7.57 -6.77
C THR A 129 2.02 -7.48 -5.25
N LEU A 130 1.64 -8.58 -4.59
CA LEU A 130 1.59 -8.67 -3.12
C LEU A 130 2.92 -9.17 -2.53
N THR A 131 3.48 -8.41 -1.59
CA THR A 131 4.72 -8.72 -0.88
C THR A 131 4.52 -8.61 0.63
N ILE A 132 4.93 -9.64 1.36
CA ILE A 132 4.84 -9.70 2.83
C ILE A 132 6.26 -9.67 3.39
N LYS A 133 6.55 -8.75 4.31
CA LYS A 133 7.89 -8.53 4.88
C LYS A 133 7.82 -8.35 6.40
N ASN A 134 8.95 -8.61 7.05
CA ASN A 134 9.02 -8.62 8.50
C ASN A 134 9.50 -7.29 9.05
N ILE A 135 8.75 -6.66 9.96
CA ILE A 135 9.06 -5.50 10.81
C ILE A 135 9.62 -4.27 10.07
N ASN A 136 10.76 -4.36 9.40
CA ASN A 136 11.40 -3.29 8.66
C ASN A 136 11.61 -3.72 7.21
N TYR A 137 11.14 -2.89 6.28
CA TYR A 137 11.39 -3.09 4.85
C TYR A 137 11.76 -1.79 4.15
N THR A 138 12.63 -1.88 3.14
CA THR A 138 12.98 -0.75 2.28
C THR A 138 12.60 -1.09 0.84
N HIS A 139 11.88 -0.17 0.20
CA HIS A 139 11.48 -0.26 -1.20
C HIS A 139 12.01 0.96 -1.96
N ASN A 140 12.53 0.75 -3.16
CA ASN A 140 12.94 1.84 -4.04
C ASN A 140 11.75 2.22 -4.91
N VAL A 141 11.45 3.51 -4.90
CA VAL A 141 10.39 4.15 -5.68
C VAL A 141 11.00 4.87 -6.89
#